data_AF-A0A6P7H6L6-F1
#
_entry.id   AF-A0A6P7H6L6-F1
#
_cell.length_a   1.000
_cell.length_b   1.000
_cell.length_c   1.000
_cell.angle_alpha   90.00
_cell.angle_beta   90.00
_cell.angle_gamma   90.00
#
_symmetry.space_group_name_H-M   'P 1'
#
loop_
_entity.id
_entity.type
_entity.pdbx_description
1 polymer ?
#
loop_
_entity_poly.entity_id
_entity_poly.type
_entity_poly.pdbx_seq_one_letter_code
_entity_poly.pdbx_strand_id
1 'polypeptide(L)'
;MVNTVTMYFILINILFHLKKPRSSFNGIGYLSESFYNANSKYPHRKNPCLHIFEMDWVNLELKKRSRPFYPLSYLMTRDTAVRYIQAYLRGLWVRKRPELNEIRTFWKRG
;
A
#
# COMPACT_ATOMS: atom_id res chain seq x y z
N MET A 1 10.45 2.19 13.35
CA MET A 1 10.33 3.22 12.30
C MET A 1 10.43 2.54 10.94
N VAL A 2 9.34 2.45 10.17
CA VAL A 2 9.43 1.99 8.78
C VAL A 2 10.17 3.08 8.00
N ASN A 3 11.37 2.78 7.50
CA ASN A 3 12.19 3.76 6.80
C ASN A 3 11.43 4.28 5.57
N THR A 4 11.61 5.56 5.25
CA THR A 4 10.88 6.20 4.13
C THR A 4 11.13 5.45 2.81
N VAL A 5 12.34 4.90 2.65
CA VAL A 5 12.75 4.01 1.55
C VAL A 5 11.91 2.73 1.48
N THR A 6 11.60 2.12 2.63
CA THR A 6 10.75 0.92 2.72
C THR A 6 9.32 1.24 2.31
N MET A 7 8.82 2.43 2.68
CA MET A 7 7.49 2.89 2.25
C MET A 7 7.42 3.16 0.75
N TYR A 8 8.49 3.71 0.15
CA TYR A 8 8.59 3.88 -1.31
C TYR A 8 8.69 2.54 -2.04
N PHE A 9 9.45 1.58 -1.51
CA PHE A 9 9.54 0.23 -2.06
C PHE A 9 8.21 -0.51 -2.02
N ILE A 10 7.43 -0.36 -0.95
CA ILE A 10 6.06 -0.87 -0.80
C ILE A 10 5.17 -0.24 -1.88
N LEU A 11 5.20 1.09 -2.02
CA LEU A 11 4.40 1.82 -3.02
C LEU A 11 4.77 1.44 -4.48
N ILE A 12 6.05 1.27 -4.77
CA ILE A 12 6.56 0.90 -6.09
C ILE A 12 6.23 -0.57 -6.40
N ASN A 13 6.31 -1.47 -5.43
CA ASN A 13 5.92 -2.87 -5.64
C ASN A 13 4.39 -3.03 -5.82
N ILE A 14 3.56 -2.25 -5.11
CA ILE A 14 2.11 -2.13 -5.43
C ILE A 14 1.92 -1.77 -6.90
N LEU A 15 2.74 -0.84 -7.42
CA LEU A 15 2.66 -0.36 -8.78
C LEU A 15 3.19 -1.34 -9.83
N PHE A 16 4.15 -2.20 -9.52
CA PHE A 16 4.76 -3.14 -10.49
C PHE A 16 4.06 -4.49 -10.58
N HIS A 17 3.32 -4.93 -9.55
CA HIS A 17 2.64 -6.24 -9.55
C HIS A 17 1.20 -6.22 -10.11
N LEU A 18 0.68 -5.06 -10.53
CA LEU A 18 -0.65 -4.90 -11.14
C LEU A 18 -0.74 -5.37 -12.60
N LYS A 19 -0.22 -6.58 -12.92
CA LYS A 19 -0.32 -7.20 -14.25
C LYS A 19 -1.64 -7.95 -14.51
N LYS A 20 -2.55 -8.05 -13.53
CA LYS A 20 -3.84 -8.79 -13.70
C LYS A 20 -5.05 -7.85 -13.81
N PRO A 21 -6.01 -8.16 -14.69
CA PRO A 21 -7.11 -7.25 -15.01
C PRO A 21 -8.15 -7.24 -13.90
N ARG A 22 -8.64 -6.02 -13.61
CA ARG A 22 -9.91 -5.67 -12.95
C ARG A 22 -10.18 -6.41 -11.62
N SER A 23 -9.99 -5.68 -10.52
CA SER A 23 -10.53 -5.94 -9.16
C SER A 23 -9.80 -6.90 -8.23
N SER A 24 -8.77 -7.63 -8.67
CA SER A 24 -8.12 -8.61 -7.80
C SER A 24 -7.19 -8.00 -6.75
N PHE A 25 -6.58 -6.84 -7.00
CA PHE A 25 -5.50 -6.34 -6.14
C PHE A 25 -5.84 -4.95 -5.59
N ASN A 26 -6.26 -4.92 -4.33
CA ASN A 26 -6.44 -3.69 -3.58
C ASN A 26 -5.17 -3.38 -2.77
N GLY A 27 -4.91 -2.10 -2.48
CA GLY A 27 -3.72 -1.70 -1.71
C GLY A 27 -3.65 -2.38 -0.33
N ILE A 28 -4.79 -2.67 0.28
CA ILE A 28 -4.88 -3.45 1.53
C ILE A 28 -4.32 -4.87 1.34
N GLY A 29 -4.70 -5.56 0.26
CA GLY A 29 -4.22 -6.91 -0.04
C GLY A 29 -2.70 -6.94 -0.21
N TYR A 30 -2.13 -5.94 -0.88
CA TYR A 30 -0.68 -5.82 -0.95
C TYR A 30 -0.01 -5.59 0.41
N LEU A 31 -0.58 -4.72 1.25
CA LEU A 31 -0.03 -4.49 2.59
C LEU A 31 -0.11 -5.76 3.43
N SER A 32 -1.23 -6.48 3.36
CA SER A 32 -1.39 -7.77 4.01
C SER A 32 -0.38 -8.80 3.53
N GLU A 33 -0.16 -8.91 2.21
CA GLU A 33 0.87 -9.76 1.62
C GLU A 33 2.27 -9.40 2.12
N SER A 34 2.61 -8.12 2.06
CA SER A 34 3.92 -7.59 2.46
C SER A 34 4.19 -7.86 3.94
N PHE A 35 3.22 -7.61 4.82
CA PHE A 35 3.38 -7.87 6.25
C PHE A 35 3.41 -9.36 6.60
N TYR A 36 2.64 -10.18 5.89
CA TYR A 36 2.66 -11.63 6.08
C TYR A 36 4.03 -12.23 5.73
N ASN A 37 4.57 -11.86 4.57
CA ASN A 37 5.86 -12.36 4.08
C ASN A 37 7.06 -11.77 4.84
N ALA A 38 6.96 -10.52 5.31
CA ALA A 38 8.02 -9.85 6.07
C ALA A 38 7.98 -10.11 7.59
N ASN A 39 7.15 -11.04 8.06
CA ASN A 39 7.00 -11.32 9.48
C ASN A 39 8.28 -11.93 10.08
N SER A 40 8.94 -11.21 10.98
CA SER A 40 10.18 -11.66 11.63
C SER A 40 10.04 -12.92 12.47
N LYS A 41 8.82 -13.25 12.92
CA LYS A 41 8.53 -14.52 13.62
C LYS A 41 8.55 -15.73 12.68
N TYR A 42 8.40 -15.53 11.37
CA TYR A 42 8.37 -16.59 10.37
C TYR A 42 9.31 -16.28 9.19
N PRO A 43 10.65 -16.31 9.39
CA PRO A 43 11.62 -15.87 8.39
C PRO A 43 11.57 -16.64 7.06
N HIS A 44 11.15 -17.91 7.10
CA HIS A 44 11.00 -18.75 5.91
C HIS A 44 9.99 -18.20 4.88
N ARG A 45 9.05 -17.34 5.30
CA ARG A 45 8.04 -16.75 4.41
C ARG A 45 8.59 -15.64 3.51
N LYS A 46 9.81 -15.17 3.78
CA LYS A 46 10.46 -14.14 2.96
C LYS A 46 11.01 -14.71 1.65
N ASN A 47 11.24 -16.03 1.57
CA ASN A 47 11.72 -16.66 0.35
C ASN A 47 11.30 -18.15 0.28
N PRO A 48 10.37 -18.55 -0.62
CA PRO A 48 9.67 -17.67 -1.57
C PRO A 48 8.59 -16.82 -0.88
N CYS A 49 8.42 -15.58 -1.34
CA CYS A 49 7.26 -14.77 -0.95
C CYS A 49 6.00 -15.34 -1.60
N LEU A 50 4.95 -15.57 -0.81
CA LEU A 50 3.66 -16.02 -1.31
C LEU A 50 2.79 -14.83 -1.74
N HIS A 51 2.11 -14.95 -2.88
CA HIS A 51 1.06 -14.01 -3.24
C HIS A 51 -0.14 -14.17 -2.30
N ILE A 52 -0.89 -13.10 -2.00
CA ILE A 52 -2.01 -13.16 -1.02
C ILE A 52 -3.05 -14.25 -1.34
N PHE A 53 -3.32 -14.52 -2.63
CA PHE A 53 -4.25 -15.56 -3.06
C PHE A 53 -3.67 -16.98 -3.07
N GLU A 54 -2.39 -17.13 -2.76
CA GLU A 54 -1.74 -18.44 -2.60
C GLU A 54 -1.71 -18.87 -1.14
N MET A 55 -2.08 -17.98 -0.21
CA MET A 55 -2.13 -18.29 1.21
C MET A 55 -3.36 -19.14 1.56
N ASP A 56 -3.15 -20.31 2.16
CA ASP A 56 -4.22 -21.27 2.47
C ASP A 56 -5.35 -20.66 3.29
N TRP A 57 -5.02 -19.87 4.31
CA TRP A 57 -6.00 -19.24 5.18
C TRP A 57 -6.85 -18.20 4.43
N VAL A 58 -6.26 -17.48 3.46
CA VAL A 58 -6.98 -16.51 2.62
C VAL A 58 -7.95 -17.26 1.72
N ASN A 59 -7.49 -18.34 1.08
CA ASN A 59 -8.35 -19.16 0.23
C ASN A 59 -9.50 -19.79 1.02
N LEU A 60 -9.24 -20.28 2.23
CA LEU A 60 -10.27 -20.83 3.10
C LEU A 60 -11.31 -19.76 3.47
N GLU A 61 -10.87 -18.54 3.77
CA GLU A 61 -11.78 -17.44 4.12
C GLU A 61 -12.59 -16.96 2.91
N LEU A 62 -11.97 -16.84 1.74
CA LEU A 62 -12.65 -16.47 0.49
C LEU A 62 -13.68 -17.50 0.04
N LYS A 63 -13.46 -18.79 0.33
CA LYS A 63 -14.44 -19.87 0.11
C LYS A 63 -15.66 -19.72 1.03
N LYS A 64 -15.46 -19.33 2.28
CA LYS A 64 -16.55 -19.10 3.25
C LYS A 64 -17.30 -17.81 2.95
N ARG A 65 -16.58 -16.77 2.54
CA ARG A 65 -17.09 -15.40 2.33
C ARG A 65 -16.48 -14.84 1.05
N SER A 66 -17.18 -15.01 -0.05
CA SER A 66 -16.76 -14.45 -1.34
C SER A 66 -16.62 -12.94 -1.24
N ARG A 67 -15.52 -12.40 -1.77
CA ARG A 67 -15.30 -10.96 -1.80
C ARG A 67 -16.38 -10.28 -2.66
N PRO A 68 -17.03 -9.21 -2.17
CA PRO A 68 -17.99 -8.46 -2.99
C PRO A 68 -17.27 -7.76 -4.15
N PHE A 69 -17.97 -7.54 -5.24
CA PHE A 69 -17.45 -6.73 -6.35
C PHE A 69 -17.13 -5.34 -5.84
N TYR A 70 -15.90 -4.87 -6.12
CA TYR A 70 -15.56 -3.49 -5.83
C TYR A 70 -16.33 -2.55 -6.76
N PRO A 71 -16.85 -1.43 -6.25
CA PRO A 71 -17.38 -0.39 -7.12
C PRO A 71 -16.26 0.08 -8.05
N LEU A 72 -16.60 0.40 -9.30
CA LEU A 72 -15.61 0.82 -10.31
C LEU A 72 -14.80 2.05 -9.87
N SER A 73 -15.39 2.91 -9.03
CA SER A 73 -14.70 4.06 -8.42
C SER A 73 -13.52 3.68 -7.53
N TYR A 74 -13.48 2.45 -7.00
CA TYR A 74 -12.35 1.92 -6.22
C TYR A 74 -11.27 1.28 -7.09
N LEU A 75 -11.58 1.03 -8.36
CA LEU A 75 -10.64 0.48 -9.33
C LEU A 75 -9.88 1.63 -10.00
N MET A 76 -8.72 1.93 -9.46
CA MET A 76 -7.85 2.96 -10.01
C MET A 76 -6.89 2.35 -11.04
N THR A 77 -6.74 3.01 -12.20
CA THR A 77 -5.68 2.63 -13.15
C THR A 77 -4.31 2.88 -12.53
N ARG A 78 -3.28 2.17 -13.01
CA ARG A 78 -1.90 2.36 -12.57
C ARG A 78 -1.49 3.82 -12.64
N ASP A 79 -1.76 4.49 -13.76
CA ASP A 79 -1.37 5.89 -13.97
C ASP A 79 -2.06 6.85 -13.01
N THR A 80 -3.35 6.64 -12.75
CA THR A 80 -4.09 7.44 -11.78
C THR A 80 -3.51 7.23 -10.37
N ALA A 81 -3.19 5.99 -10.00
CA ALA A 81 -2.54 5.68 -8.72
C ALA A 81 -1.19 6.38 -8.57
N VAL A 82 -0.35 6.32 -9.60
CA VAL A 82 0.95 7.02 -9.64
C VAL A 82 0.75 8.52 -9.42
N ARG A 83 -0.22 9.15 -10.10
CA ARG A 83 -0.47 10.59 -9.96
C ARG A 83 -0.89 10.97 -8.55
N TYR A 84 -1.81 10.24 -7.92
CA TYR A 84 -2.24 10.50 -6.54
C TYR A 84 -1.08 10.36 -5.56
N ILE A 85 -0.28 9.31 -5.70
CA ILE A 85 0.91 9.07 -4.89
C ILE A 85 1.90 10.22 -5.04
N GLN A 86 2.25 10.58 -6.28
CA GLN A 86 3.20 11.65 -6.56
C GLN A 86 2.70 13.00 -6.03
N ALA A 87 1.41 13.30 -6.16
CA ALA A 87 0.80 14.51 -5.61
C ALA A 87 0.90 14.54 -4.08
N TYR A 88 0.55 13.43 -3.42
CA TYR A 88 0.64 13.31 -1.97
C TYR A 88 2.08 13.50 -1.48
N LEU A 89 3.06 12.85 -2.13
CA LEU A 89 4.47 12.93 -1.77
C LEU A 89 5.04 14.33 -1.96
N ARG A 90 4.72 14.99 -3.08
CA ARG A 90 5.08 16.39 -3.30
C ARG A 90 4.57 17.28 -2.16
N GLY A 91 3.29 17.15 -1.81
CA GLY A 91 2.72 17.87 -0.68
C GLY A 91 3.38 17.54 0.66
N LEU A 92 3.71 16.26 0.89
CA LEU A 92 4.38 15.81 2.11
C LEU A 92 5.78 16.42 2.24
N TRP A 93 6.56 16.45 1.16
CA TRP A 93 7.90 17.03 1.15
C TRP A 93 7.87 18.54 1.39
N VAL A 94 6.92 19.25 0.79
CA VAL A 94 6.70 20.67 1.08
C VAL A 94 6.40 20.87 2.57
N ARG A 95 5.49 20.07 3.15
CA ARG A 95 5.15 20.15 4.59
C ARG A 95 6.28 19.74 5.54
N LYS A 96 7.31 19.05 5.07
CA LYS A 96 8.49 18.72 5.87
C LYS A 96 9.49 19.87 5.97
N ARG A 97 9.36 20.92 5.14
CA ARG A 97 10.25 22.08 5.20
C ARG A 97 10.12 22.78 6.57
N PRO A 98 11.22 23.02 7.29
CA PRO A 98 11.19 23.62 8.63
C PRO A 98 10.45 24.96 8.65
N GLU A 99 10.75 25.80 7.66
CA GLU A 99 10.18 27.14 7.46
C GLU A 99 8.65 27.13 7.40
N LEU A 100 8.09 26.12 6.73
CA LEU A 100 6.64 25.97 6.59
C LEU A 100 6.00 25.36 7.84
N ASN A 101 6.73 24.54 8.60
CA ASN A 101 6.24 23.99 9.87
C ASN A 101 6.17 25.07 10.95
N GLU A 102 7.10 26.01 11.01
CA GLU A 102 7.07 27.14 11.95
C GLU A 102 5.80 27.98 11.74
N ILE A 103 5.56 28.41 10.49
CA ILE A 103 4.34 29.17 10.12
C ILE A 103 3.08 28.37 10.50
N ARG A 104 3.03 27.07 10.17
CA ARG A 104 1.86 26.24 10.46
C ARG A 104 1.63 26.02 11.96
N THR A 105 2.69 26.03 12.76
CA THR A 105 2.60 25.88 14.21
C THR A 105 2.16 27.20 14.86
N PHE A 106 2.62 28.33 14.32
CA PHE A 106 2.15 29.66 14.70
C PHE A 106 0.63 29.79 14.52
N TRP A 107 0.09 29.49 13.33
CA TRP A 107 -1.36 29.57 13.05
C TRP A 107 -2.22 28.53 13.78
N LYS A 108 -1.63 27.52 14.43
CA LYS A 108 -2.36 26.53 15.24
C LYS A 108 -2.45 26.91 16.72
N ARG A 109 -1.64 27.85 17.17
CA ARG A 109 -1.53 28.27 18.57
C ARG A 109 -2.19 29.63 18.83
N GLY A 110 -2.56 30.37 17.78
CA GLY A 110 -3.35 31.59 17.84
C GLY A 110 -4.84 31.33 17.83
#